data_AF-F2L6X5-F1
#
_entry.id   AF-F2L6X5-F1
#
_cell.length_a   1.000
_cell.length_b   1.000
_cell.length_c   1.000
_cell.angle_alpha   90.00
_cell.angle_beta   90.00
_cell.angle_gamma   90.00
#
_symmetry.space_group_name_H-M   'P 1'
#
loop_
_entity.id
_entity.type
_entity.pdbx_description
1 polymer ?
#
loop_
_entity_poly.entity_id
_entity_poly.type
_entity_poly.pdbx_seq_one_letter_code
_entity_poly.pdbx_strand_id
1 'polypeptide(L)'
;MTAPEDPDAWVHDAFALDGPHTPESVTAAAAAVAELVRYLNRATMTVRLPAPQLASTLRNLGVAAARLPQLIDQLHASATRLDEHGEPYSDTDRLDVNELRAQLGRYLGDGRVKSDVEGLRLALDSAAEAASHIGHRYDPASDPEVTTNH
;
A
#
# COMPACT_ATOMS: atom_id res chain seq x y z
N MET A 1 22.11 -6.10 7.57
CA MET A 1 21.62 -4.96 6.77
C MET A 1 20.90 -4.06 7.75
N THR A 2 21.43 -2.87 8.03
CA THR A 2 20.78 -1.88 8.89
C THR A 2 19.49 -1.41 8.21
N ALA A 3 18.46 -1.11 8.99
CA ALA A 3 17.26 -0.48 8.44
C ALA A 3 17.64 0.85 7.76
N PRO A 4 17.01 1.22 6.63
CA PRO A 4 17.26 2.52 6.01
C PRO A 4 16.97 3.62 7.04
N GLU A 5 17.90 4.57 7.17
CA GLU A 5 17.75 5.72 8.09
C GLU A 5 16.58 6.62 7.68
N ASP A 6 16.22 6.61 6.39
CA ASP A 6 15.10 7.33 5.82
C ASP A 6 14.39 6.46 4.74
N PRO A 7 13.26 5.82 5.08
CA PRO A 7 12.46 5.07 4.11
C PRO A 7 11.93 5.92 2.97
N ASP A 8 11.64 7.21 3.21
CA ASP A 8 11.09 8.11 2.19
C ASP A 8 12.16 8.45 1.16
N ALA A 9 13.40 8.69 1.60
CA ALA A 9 14.53 8.88 0.69
C ALA A 9 14.76 7.67 -0.22
N TRP A 10 14.68 6.44 0.32
CA TRP A 10 14.83 5.22 -0.48
C TRP A 10 13.73 5.08 -1.54
N VAL A 11 12.48 5.40 -1.18
CA VAL A 11 11.37 5.38 -2.14
C VAL A 11 11.53 6.48 -3.18
N HIS A 12 11.94 7.70 -2.79
CA HIS A 12 12.16 8.81 -3.70
C HIS A 12 13.33 8.59 -4.67
N ASP A 13 14.39 7.91 -4.24
CA ASP A 13 15.51 7.52 -5.10
C ASP A 13 15.06 6.54 -6.19
N ALA A 14 14.12 5.64 -5.87
CA ALA A 14 13.56 4.67 -6.81
C ALA A 14 12.43 5.27 -7.69
N PHE A 15 11.60 6.15 -7.12
CA PHE A 15 10.42 6.73 -7.72
C PHE A 15 10.33 8.22 -7.35
N ALA A 16 11.04 9.07 -8.09
CA ALA A 16 11.07 10.51 -7.85
C ALA A 16 9.65 11.10 -7.90
N LEU A 17 9.23 11.75 -6.80
CA LEU A 17 7.88 12.31 -6.66
C LEU A 17 7.57 13.35 -7.75
N ASP A 18 8.56 14.14 -8.14
CA ASP A 18 8.44 15.22 -9.14
C ASP A 18 8.98 14.82 -10.53
N GLY A 19 9.53 13.61 -10.66
CA GLY A 19 10.25 13.17 -11.86
C GLY A 19 9.32 12.86 -13.04
N PRO A 20 9.85 12.72 -14.27
CA PRO A 20 9.00 12.43 -15.42
C PRO A 20 8.28 11.10 -15.21
N HIS A 21 6.97 11.16 -15.01
CA HIS A 21 6.12 9.98 -14.89
C HIS A 21 5.91 9.38 -16.28
N THR A 22 6.59 8.26 -16.54
CA THR A 22 6.42 7.43 -17.74
C THR A 22 5.47 6.27 -17.45
N PRO A 23 4.79 5.70 -18.47
CA PRO A 23 3.98 4.50 -18.30
C PRO A 23 4.76 3.37 -17.61
N GLU A 24 6.01 3.15 -18.02
CA GLU A 24 6.89 2.13 -17.46
C GLU A 24 7.16 2.39 -15.97
N SER A 25 7.41 3.64 -15.58
CA SER A 25 7.62 4.00 -14.17
C SER A 25 6.38 3.79 -13.30
N VAL A 26 5.19 4.06 -13.84
CA VAL A 26 3.91 3.83 -13.13
C VAL A 26 3.66 2.33 -12.95
N THR A 27 3.88 1.52 -13.98
CA THR A 27 3.77 0.06 -13.88
C THR A 27 4.81 -0.53 -12.90
N ALA A 28 6.05 -0.03 -12.95
CA ALA A 28 7.10 -0.45 -12.02
C ALA A 28 6.74 -0.10 -10.55
N ALA A 29 6.17 1.09 -10.31
CA ALA A 29 5.70 1.48 -8.99
C ALA A 29 4.58 0.55 -8.47
N ALA A 30 3.61 0.20 -9.32
CA ALA A 30 2.54 -0.74 -8.97
C ALA A 30 3.10 -2.14 -8.64
N ALA A 31 4.09 -2.63 -9.41
CA ALA A 31 4.77 -3.88 -9.12
C ALA A 31 5.54 -3.83 -7.79
N ALA A 32 6.20 -2.71 -7.47
CA ALA A 32 6.88 -2.51 -6.20
C ALA A 32 5.92 -2.56 -5.02
N VAL A 33 4.73 -1.96 -5.11
CA VAL A 33 3.68 -2.08 -4.08
C VAL A 33 3.32 -3.54 -3.83
N ALA A 34 3.14 -4.34 -4.89
CA ALA A 34 2.81 -5.76 -4.75
C ALA A 34 3.93 -6.57 -4.05
N GLU A 35 5.20 -6.28 -4.36
CA GLU A 35 6.35 -6.91 -3.68
C GLU A 35 6.47 -6.47 -2.21
N LEU A 36 6.20 -5.19 -1.90
CA LEU A 36 6.20 -4.70 -0.52
C LEU A 36 5.11 -5.38 0.31
N VAL A 37 3.90 -5.53 -0.22
CA VAL A 37 2.82 -6.29 0.45
C VAL A 37 3.24 -7.74 0.67
N ARG A 38 3.85 -8.39 -0.33
CA ARG A 38 4.36 -9.76 -0.20
C ARG A 38 5.43 -9.87 0.89
N TYR A 39 6.35 -8.91 0.95
CA TYR A 39 7.36 -8.84 1.99
C TYR A 39 6.72 -8.69 3.38
N LEU A 40 5.79 -7.73 3.55
CA LEU A 40 5.10 -7.51 4.82
C LEU A 40 4.34 -8.75 5.29
N ASN A 41 3.62 -9.43 4.39
CA ASN A 41 2.95 -10.69 4.69
C ASN A 41 3.93 -11.75 5.19
N ARG A 42 5.09 -11.91 4.55
CA ARG A 42 6.10 -12.89 4.99
C ARG A 42 6.81 -12.48 6.29
N ALA A 43 7.12 -11.20 6.44
CA ALA A 43 7.80 -10.65 7.60
C ALA A 43 6.92 -10.79 8.85
N THR A 44 5.64 -10.44 8.76
CA THR A 44 4.70 -10.53 9.89
C THR A 44 4.40 -11.97 10.35
N MET A 45 4.65 -12.98 9.51
CA MET A 45 4.59 -14.38 9.94
C MET A 45 5.79 -14.83 10.77
N THR A 46 6.94 -14.17 10.61
CA THR A 46 8.23 -14.63 11.15
C THR A 46 8.80 -13.70 12.21
N VAL A 47 8.43 -12.42 12.17
CA VAL A 47 8.90 -11.37 13.07
C VAL A 47 7.77 -10.95 13.99
N ARG A 48 8.02 -10.96 15.30
CA ARG A 48 7.11 -10.37 16.29
C ARG A 48 7.43 -8.90 16.46
N LEU A 49 6.52 -8.04 16.01
CA LEU A 49 6.63 -6.59 16.25
C LEU A 49 6.22 -6.29 17.69
N PRO A 50 7.04 -5.55 18.47
CA PRO A 50 6.57 -5.00 19.74
C PRO A 50 5.41 -4.03 19.49
N ALA A 51 4.56 -3.82 20.51
CA ALA A 51 3.32 -3.05 20.36
C ALA A 51 3.50 -1.65 19.73
N PRO A 52 4.52 -0.84 20.08
CA PRO A 52 4.75 0.45 19.41
C PRO A 52 5.01 0.32 17.91
N GLN A 53 5.86 -0.63 17.51
CA GLN A 53 6.17 -0.89 16.11
C GLN A 53 4.95 -1.42 15.36
N LEU A 54 4.16 -2.30 15.97
CA LEU A 54 2.91 -2.78 15.39
C LEU A 54 1.92 -1.61 15.15
N ALA A 55 1.75 -0.73 16.13
CA ALA A 55 0.89 0.44 16.01
C ALA A 55 1.37 1.38 14.88
N SER A 56 2.68 1.64 14.80
CA SER A 56 3.27 2.44 13.70
C SER A 56 3.08 1.77 12.34
N THR A 57 3.27 0.45 12.22
CA THR A 57 3.03 -0.29 10.98
C THR A 57 1.56 -0.21 10.55
N LEU A 58 0.62 -0.43 11.47
CA LEU A 58 -0.82 -0.32 11.20
C LEU A 58 -1.21 1.08 10.73
N ARG A 59 -0.70 2.13 11.40
CA ARG A 59 -0.94 3.53 11.00
C ARG A 59 -0.40 3.83 9.61
N ASN A 60 0.81 3.38 9.28
CA ASN A 60 1.39 3.59 7.95
C ASN A 60 0.59 2.87 6.85
N LEU A 61 0.08 1.66 7.12
CA LEU A 61 -0.85 0.97 6.23
C LEU A 61 -2.18 1.73 6.09
N GLY A 62 -2.68 2.30 7.18
CA GLY A 62 -3.87 3.17 7.17
C GLY A 62 -3.67 4.39 6.28
N VAL A 63 -2.52 5.06 6.36
CA VAL A 63 -2.15 6.18 5.47
C VAL A 63 -2.13 5.74 4.02
N ALA A 64 -1.52 4.59 3.69
CA ALA A 64 -1.53 4.05 2.33
C ALA A 64 -2.96 3.80 1.84
N ALA A 65 -3.80 3.14 2.66
CA ALA A 65 -5.21 2.89 2.35
C ALA A 65 -5.99 4.21 2.11
N ALA A 66 -5.72 5.26 2.88
CA ALA A 66 -6.36 6.57 2.73
C ALA A 66 -6.06 7.26 1.38
N ARG A 67 -4.95 6.90 0.72
CA ARG A 67 -4.54 7.48 -0.59
C ARG A 67 -5.07 6.69 -1.78
N LEU A 68 -5.43 5.41 -1.59
CA LEU A 68 -5.94 4.56 -2.66
C LEU A 68 -7.20 5.10 -3.38
N PRO A 69 -8.18 5.75 -2.71
CA PRO A 69 -9.36 6.27 -3.41
C PRO A 69 -8.99 7.31 -4.48
N GLN A 70 -8.04 8.19 -4.17
CA GLN A 70 -7.55 9.19 -5.13
C GLN A 70 -6.85 8.52 -6.31
N LEU A 71 -6.01 7.51 -6.07
CA LEU A 71 -5.37 6.75 -7.13
C LEU A 71 -6.40 6.03 -8.02
N ILE A 72 -7.42 5.42 -7.42
CA ILE A 72 -8.52 4.76 -8.15
C ILE A 72 -9.27 5.78 -9.03
N ASP A 73 -9.53 6.99 -8.52
CA ASP A 73 -10.14 8.06 -9.31
C ASP A 73 -9.28 8.50 -10.49
N GLN A 74 -7.96 8.60 -10.29
CA GLN A 74 -7.01 8.92 -11.34
C GLN A 74 -6.95 7.82 -12.41
N LEU A 75 -6.92 6.54 -12.00
CA LEU A 75 -6.97 5.40 -12.91
C LEU A 75 -8.29 5.33 -13.67
N HIS A 76 -9.42 5.62 -13.01
CA HIS A 76 -10.72 5.71 -13.65
C HIS A 76 -10.74 6.82 -14.71
N ALA A 77 -10.25 8.01 -14.38
CA ALA A 77 -10.13 9.11 -15.33
C ALA A 77 -9.17 8.82 -16.48
N SER A 78 -8.11 8.03 -16.24
CA SER A 78 -7.22 7.56 -17.30
C SER A 78 -7.91 6.55 -18.21
N ALA A 79 -8.67 5.62 -17.65
CA ALA A 79 -9.45 4.63 -18.40
C ALA A 79 -10.51 5.28 -19.29
N THR A 80 -11.10 6.40 -18.86
CA THR A 80 -12.08 7.15 -19.67
C THR A 80 -11.42 8.00 -20.77
N ARG A 81 -10.10 8.14 -20.80
CA ARG A 81 -9.35 8.91 -21.81
C ARG A 81 -8.46 8.06 -22.73
N LEU A 82 -8.68 6.74 -22.77
CA LEU A 82 -7.83 5.83 -23.57
C LEU A 82 -7.72 6.23 -25.05
N ASP A 83 -8.79 6.76 -25.64
CA ASP A 83 -8.80 7.18 -27.05
C ASP A 83 -7.85 8.36 -27.36
N GLU A 84 -7.44 9.14 -26.35
CA GLU A 84 -6.50 10.25 -26.52
C GLU A 84 -5.09 9.77 -26.92
N HIS A 85 -4.81 8.48 -26.73
CA HIS A 85 -3.53 7.85 -27.04
C HIS A 85 -3.58 6.95 -28.29
N GLY A 86 -4.68 7.00 -29.05
CA GLY A 86 -4.94 6.16 -30.22
C GLY A 86 -6.17 5.28 -30.02
N GLU A 87 -6.71 4.73 -31.11
CA GLU A 87 -7.86 3.84 -31.05
C GLU A 87 -7.49 2.56 -30.30
N PRO A 88 -8.09 2.29 -29.13
CA PRO A 88 -7.85 1.04 -28.43
C PRO A 88 -8.43 -0.10 -29.27
N TYR A 89 -7.74 -1.23 -29.31
CA TYR A 89 -8.22 -2.43 -29.98
C TYR A 89 -8.30 -3.58 -28.97
N SER A 90 -9.16 -4.55 -29.27
CA SER A 90 -9.33 -5.77 -28.47
C SER A 90 -8.77 -6.94 -29.26
N ASP A 91 -7.79 -7.65 -28.71
CA ASP A 91 -7.35 -8.97 -29.22
C ASP A 91 -8.38 -10.09 -28.92
N THR A 92 -9.42 -9.75 -28.16
CA THR A 92 -10.50 -10.68 -27.82
C THR A 92 -11.68 -10.45 -28.76
N ASP A 93 -11.86 -11.36 -29.73
CA ASP A 93 -12.99 -11.35 -30.69
C ASP A 93 -14.39 -11.32 -30.04
N ARG A 94 -14.47 -11.56 -28.72
CA ARG A 94 -15.72 -11.69 -27.97
C ARG A 94 -16.26 -10.39 -27.40
N LEU A 95 -15.44 -9.34 -27.25
CA LEU A 95 -15.84 -8.12 -26.55
C LEU A 95 -15.45 -6.89 -27.37
N ASP A 96 -16.45 -6.02 -27.57
CA ASP A 96 -16.26 -4.70 -28.14
C ASP A 96 -15.41 -3.85 -27.19
N VAL A 97 -14.50 -3.04 -27.75
CA VAL A 97 -13.62 -2.13 -27.00
C VAL A 97 -14.45 -1.15 -26.17
N ASN A 98 -15.58 -0.69 -26.69
CA ASN A 98 -16.48 0.19 -25.93
C ASN A 98 -17.11 -0.52 -24.73
N GLU A 99 -17.42 -1.81 -24.87
CA GLU A 99 -17.96 -2.64 -23.78
C GLU A 99 -16.90 -2.86 -22.70
N LEU A 100 -15.66 -3.18 -23.09
CA LEU A 100 -14.53 -3.32 -22.16
C LEU A 100 -14.27 -2.02 -21.40
N ARG A 101 -14.32 -0.87 -22.07
CA ARG A 101 -14.17 0.44 -21.43
C ARG A 101 -15.30 0.74 -20.46
N ALA A 102 -16.55 0.48 -20.85
CA ALA A 102 -17.69 0.64 -19.96
C ALA A 102 -17.57 -0.28 -18.73
N GLN A 103 -17.08 -1.51 -18.93
CA GLN A 103 -16.85 -2.46 -17.84
C GLN A 103 -15.74 -1.99 -16.90
N LEU A 104 -14.62 -1.50 -17.43
CA LEU A 104 -13.52 -0.92 -16.64
C LEU A 104 -14.00 0.30 -15.84
N GLY A 105 -14.77 1.19 -16.46
CA GLY A 105 -15.39 2.33 -15.79
C GLY A 105 -16.34 1.92 -14.67
N ARG A 106 -17.15 0.87 -14.87
CA ARG A 106 -17.99 0.31 -13.80
C ARG A 106 -17.16 -0.24 -12.64
N TYR A 107 -16.08 -0.97 -12.90
CA TYR A 107 -15.26 -1.53 -11.82
C TYR A 107 -14.52 -0.46 -11.02
N LEU A 108 -13.92 0.54 -11.69
CA LEU A 108 -13.18 1.61 -11.01
C LEU A 108 -14.09 2.68 -10.41
N GLY A 109 -15.25 2.91 -11.03
CA GLY A 109 -16.26 3.87 -10.58
C GLY A 109 -17.25 3.31 -9.56
N ASP A 110 -17.22 2.00 -9.25
CA ASP A 110 -18.11 1.40 -8.26
C ASP A 110 -17.81 1.98 -6.86
N GLY A 111 -18.81 2.66 -6.28
CA GLY A 111 -18.72 3.21 -4.94
C GLY A 111 -18.38 2.16 -3.87
N ARG A 112 -18.64 0.87 -4.13
CA ARG A 112 -18.23 -0.23 -3.24
C ARG A 112 -16.72 -0.30 -3.08
N VAL A 113 -15.95 -0.19 -4.16
CA VAL A 113 -14.49 -0.27 -4.09
C VAL A 113 -13.94 0.82 -3.18
N LYS A 114 -14.45 2.05 -3.31
CA LYS A 114 -14.05 3.17 -2.45
C LYS A 114 -14.50 2.98 -1.00
N SER A 115 -15.73 2.49 -0.81
CA SER A 115 -16.27 2.19 0.51
C SER A 115 -15.46 1.11 1.23
N ASP A 116 -15.02 0.08 0.53
CA ASP A 116 -14.23 -1.02 1.08
C ASP A 116 -12.83 -0.55 1.49
N VAL A 117 -12.20 0.29 0.66
CA VAL A 117 -10.90 0.92 0.97
C VAL A 117 -11.01 1.83 2.19
N GLU A 118 -12.09 2.61 2.30
CA GLU A 118 -12.33 3.45 3.48
C GLU A 118 -12.61 2.61 4.74
N GLY A 119 -13.35 1.51 4.59
CA GLY A 119 -13.55 0.53 5.66
C GLY A 119 -12.23 -0.07 6.14
N LEU A 120 -11.33 -0.43 5.22
CA LEU A 120 -9.99 -0.92 5.54
C LEU A 120 -9.17 0.14 6.30
N ARG A 121 -9.18 1.40 5.84
CA ARG A 121 -8.50 2.50 6.52
C ARG A 121 -8.98 2.64 7.97
N LEU A 122 -10.29 2.71 8.19
CA LEU A 122 -10.88 2.85 9.53
C LEU A 122 -10.52 1.68 10.45
N ALA A 123 -10.50 0.46 9.92
CA ALA A 123 -10.10 -0.73 10.66
C ALA A 123 -8.62 -0.66 11.07
N LEU A 124 -7.74 -0.23 10.18
CA LEU A 124 -6.30 -0.06 10.45
C LEU A 124 -6.03 1.03 11.48
N ASP A 125 -6.73 2.18 11.39
CA ASP A 125 -6.61 3.26 12.37
C ASP A 125 -7.08 2.81 13.76
N SER A 126 -8.22 2.12 13.84
CA SER A 126 -8.75 1.58 15.09
C SER A 126 -7.82 0.53 15.72
N ALA A 127 -7.23 -0.34 14.88
CA ALA A 127 -6.26 -1.33 15.33
C ALA A 127 -4.95 -0.68 15.80
N ALA A 128 -4.49 0.37 15.13
CA ALA A 128 -3.31 1.13 15.53
C ALA A 128 -3.52 1.83 16.89
N GLU A 129 -4.70 2.42 17.10
CA GLU A 129 -5.09 3.01 18.39
C GLU A 129 -5.11 1.95 19.50
N ALA A 130 -5.78 0.83 19.28
CA ALA A 130 -5.82 -0.28 20.24
C ALA A 130 -4.41 -0.80 20.58
N ALA A 131 -3.56 -0.99 19.55
CA ALA A 131 -2.17 -1.42 19.74
C ALA A 131 -1.35 -0.41 20.55
N SER A 132 -1.59 0.89 20.38
CA SER A 132 -0.88 1.95 21.13
C SER A 132 -1.16 1.94 22.63
N HIS A 133 -2.29 1.37 23.05
CA HIS A 133 -2.64 1.21 24.47
C HIS A 133 -2.06 -0.06 25.09
N ILE A 134 -1.49 -0.96 24.30
CA ILE A 134 -0.83 -2.17 24.80
C ILE A 134 0.58 -1.81 25.25
N GLY A 135 0.72 -1.46 26.53
CA GLY A 135 2.02 -1.32 27.17
C GLY A 135 2.62 -2.69 27.52
N HIS A 136 3.89 -2.92 27.20
CA HIS A 136 4.64 -4.02 27.79
C HIS A 136 5.23 -3.57 29.13
N ARG A 137 4.86 -4.26 30.21
CA ARG A 137 5.68 -4.20 31.43
C ARG A 137 6.98 -4.89 31.10
N TYR A 138 8.08 -4.15 31.09
CA TYR A 138 9.41 -4.72 31.03
C TYR A 138 9.57 -5.62 32.26
N ASP A 139 9.71 -6.93 32.04
CA ASP A 139 10.08 -7.88 33.09
C ASP A 139 11.59 -8.16 32.98
N PRO A 140 12.43 -7.53 33.81
CA PRO A 140 13.87 -7.75 33.78
C PRO A 140 14.26 -9.21 34.06
N ALA A 141 13.38 -10.04 34.64
CA ALA A 141 13.66 -11.45 34.89
C ALA A 141 13.56 -12.33 33.64
N SER A 142 13.02 -11.81 32.54
CA SER A 142 12.86 -12.52 31.26
C SER A 142 14.02 -12.31 30.28
N ASP A 143 15.02 -11.51 30.66
CA ASP A 143 16.20 -11.19 29.85
C ASP A 143 17.50 -11.64 30.57
N PRO A 144 17.91 -12.91 30.44
CA PRO A 144 19.01 -13.49 31.23
C PRO A 144 20.41 -12.96 30.88
N GLU A 145 20.56 -12.05 29.91
CA GLU A 145 21.87 -11.60 29.44
C GLU A 145 22.40 -10.30 30.10
N VAL A 146 21.63 -9.64 30.97
CA VAL A 146 22.14 -8.47 31.71
C VAL A 146 22.75 -8.90 33.05
N THR A 147 23.73 -9.80 33.01
CA THR A 147 24.64 -9.98 34.16
C THR A 147 25.84 -9.07 33.94
N THR A 148 25.81 -7.94 34.63
CA THR A 148 26.88 -6.95 34.70
C THR A 148 28.19 -7.62 35.11
N ASN A 149 29.14 -7.74 34.19
CA ASN A 149 30.54 -7.98 34.55
C ASN A 149 31.06 -6.72 35.24
N HIS A 150 31.22 -6.80 36.57
CA HIS A 150 31.98 -5.85 37.39
C HIS A 150 33.43 -6.33 37.52
#